data_AF-A0A952QWT4-F1
#
_entry.id   AF-A0A952QWT4-F1
#
_cell.length_a   1.000
_cell.length_b   1.000
_cell.length_c   1.000
_cell.angle_alpha   90.00
_cell.angle_beta   90.00
_cell.angle_gamma   90.00
#
_symmetry.space_group_name_H-M   'P 1'
#
loop_
_entity.id
_entity.type
_entity.pdbx_description
1 polymer ?
#
loop_
_entity_poly.entity_id
_entity_poly.type
_entity_poly.pdbx_seq_one_letter_code
_entity_poly.pdbx_strand_id
1 'polypeptide(L)'
;MAQNSYRRPAALLAYEVSWEDLDGAETEVSPPKLVEQVDVPATDQLELMNALWDAVTFDAPWVPETSEPLRLVGHEGAKSTHYELVLVGPSVAGGSSPIMTDPRFAGEHDAWDDIALDKSVDLFLDQILVPLVEVYGLGNMAQLDAARLSKMRERVRLIYDKHLMGLGVYLKAGPTGYVQGMKFVLQEMVENSAYRLDMANMIRDALGESAQNKVSIDALEARLTARASATAILAVVQAVLVGTDVGKVMYDLSASWPEVAWSAVSAPALFALSPSEGVVTRDESSVKFTVLPKGATSGNYRYRWTTTGDYGLLSDLLLPDAKVLDTREREVWYFHNSPANIQDTDRDNVSVEVFEVPEGATSIPAGAKPIARMAALVRGDTRVIDPRLEVNSGATPADMYDSGETYPCVEMLLRFPRDPKAYGYVVSIVGMGGVGDPRNPNYHFRTGNGNVDYRMDNKIGVNVSDYRGTCAWYNGFFGGDPADWPATEPDEIMGSGGYDASNETMLLMLFSAVDYDDDEDLGAEADLWKEWARGATFEVFPLYPEDAR
;
A
#
# COMPACT_ATOMS: atom_id res chain seq x y z
N MET A 1 -7.23 -9.43 -3.47
CA MET A 1 -7.68 -8.02 -3.64
C MET A 1 -8.56 -7.97 -4.87
N ALA A 2 -9.58 -7.12 -4.88
CA ALA A 2 -10.34 -6.77 -6.08
C ALA A 2 -10.00 -5.35 -6.53
N GLN A 3 -9.85 -5.15 -7.84
CA GLN A 3 -9.65 -3.84 -8.45
C GLN A 3 -10.99 -3.34 -9.00
N ASN A 4 -11.40 -2.15 -8.58
CA ASN A 4 -12.63 -1.51 -9.01
C ASN A 4 -12.34 -0.33 -9.94
N SER A 5 -12.80 -0.45 -11.18
CA SER A 5 -12.70 0.61 -12.18
C SER A 5 -13.99 1.44 -12.31
N TYR A 6 -15.01 1.15 -11.50
CA TYR A 6 -16.33 1.80 -11.56
C TYR A 6 -16.54 2.80 -10.41
N ARG A 7 -17.42 3.78 -10.63
CA ARG A 7 -17.80 4.79 -9.62
C ARG A 7 -18.84 4.29 -8.61
N ARG A 8 -18.94 2.97 -8.42
CA ARG A 8 -19.86 2.35 -7.47
C ARG A 8 -19.08 1.59 -6.40
N PRO A 9 -19.33 1.83 -5.11
CA PRO A 9 -18.78 0.97 -4.07
C PRO A 9 -19.44 -0.40 -4.14
N ALA A 10 -18.76 -1.42 -3.66
CA ALA A 10 -19.27 -2.78 -3.57
C ALA A 10 -18.71 -3.48 -2.32
N ALA A 11 -19.21 -4.67 -2.04
CA ALA A 11 -18.62 -5.59 -1.07
C ALA A 11 -18.25 -6.88 -1.80
N LEU A 12 -17.07 -7.42 -1.51
CA LEU A 12 -16.64 -8.72 -1.99
C LEU A 12 -16.77 -9.73 -0.85
N LEU A 13 -17.60 -10.75 -1.07
CA LEU A 13 -17.86 -11.84 -0.14
C LEU A 13 -17.15 -13.12 -0.61
N ALA A 14 -16.57 -13.88 0.31
CA ALA A 14 -16.02 -15.20 0.05
C ALA A 14 -16.86 -16.28 0.72
N TYR A 15 -17.42 -17.19 -0.06
CA TYR A 15 -18.14 -18.36 0.44
C TYR A 15 -17.34 -19.62 0.22
N GLU A 16 -17.06 -20.37 1.27
CA GLU A 16 -16.55 -21.74 1.16
C GLU A 16 -17.65 -22.66 0.63
N VAL A 17 -17.40 -23.35 -0.48
CA VAL A 17 -18.39 -24.20 -1.17
C VAL A 17 -18.01 -25.69 -1.18
N SER A 18 -16.73 -26.03 -1.19
CA SER A 18 -16.25 -27.40 -1.03
C SER A 18 -14.80 -27.43 -0.58
N TRP A 19 -14.34 -28.58 -0.10
CA TRP A 19 -12.93 -28.81 0.18
C TRP A 19 -12.53 -30.24 -0.20
N GLU A 20 -11.30 -30.41 -0.65
CA GLU A 20 -10.70 -31.70 -1.01
C GLU A 20 -9.83 -32.18 0.15
N ASP A 21 -10.05 -33.40 0.62
CA ASP A 21 -9.19 -34.01 1.64
C ASP A 21 -7.81 -34.41 1.06
N LEU A 22 -6.91 -34.89 1.93
CA LEU A 22 -5.57 -35.33 1.50
C LEU A 22 -5.60 -36.56 0.57
N ASP A 23 -6.67 -37.34 0.59
CA ASP A 23 -6.87 -38.53 -0.23
C ASP A 23 -7.54 -38.20 -1.58
N GLY A 24 -7.90 -36.93 -1.81
CA GLY A 24 -8.51 -36.44 -3.04
C GLY A 24 -10.04 -36.55 -3.09
N ALA A 25 -10.70 -36.85 -1.97
CA ALA A 25 -12.16 -36.84 -1.88
C ALA A 25 -12.68 -35.42 -1.64
N GLU A 26 -13.61 -34.98 -2.49
CA GLU A 26 -14.25 -33.67 -2.37
C GLU A 26 -15.48 -33.75 -1.46
N THR A 27 -15.54 -32.85 -0.47
CA THR A 27 -16.66 -32.68 0.45
C THR A 27 -17.32 -31.33 0.19
N GLU A 28 -18.61 -31.34 -0.16
CA GLU A 28 -19.39 -30.13 -0.38
C GLU A 28 -19.79 -29.47 0.95
N VAL A 29 -19.72 -28.14 1.01
CA VAL A 29 -20.18 -27.32 2.13
C VAL A 29 -21.58 -26.81 1.79
N SER A 30 -22.59 -27.34 2.49
CA SER A 30 -24.00 -27.02 2.25
C SER A 30 -24.75 -26.67 3.55
N PRO A 31 -25.28 -25.44 3.70
CA PRO A 31 -25.15 -24.33 2.76
C PRO A 31 -23.70 -23.79 2.70
N PRO A 32 -23.32 -23.10 1.61
CA PRO A 32 -22.04 -22.40 1.52
C PRO A 32 -21.83 -21.49 2.73
N LYS A 33 -20.59 -21.43 3.23
CA LYS A 33 -20.26 -20.69 4.45
C LYS A 33 -19.53 -19.39 4.10
N LEU A 34 -20.08 -18.24 4.49
CA LEU A 34 -19.36 -16.97 4.40
C LEU A 34 -18.13 -17.02 5.31
N VAL A 35 -16.93 -16.86 4.74
CA VAL A 35 -15.65 -16.90 5.49
C VAL A 35 -15.02 -15.54 5.67
N GLU A 36 -15.22 -14.62 4.73
CA GLU A 36 -14.60 -13.30 4.73
C GLU A 36 -15.45 -12.33 3.89
N GLN A 37 -15.47 -11.06 4.29
CA GLN A 37 -16.06 -9.96 3.54
C GLN A 37 -15.11 -8.77 3.58
N VAL A 38 -14.86 -8.15 2.43
CA VAL A 38 -14.10 -6.89 2.33
C VAL A 38 -14.87 -5.86 1.55
N ASP A 39 -14.74 -4.59 1.94
CA ASP A 39 -15.27 -3.48 1.17
C ASP A 39 -14.40 -3.22 -0.07
N VAL A 40 -15.09 -2.94 -1.18
CA VAL A 40 -14.48 -2.56 -2.45
C VAL A 40 -14.83 -1.08 -2.69
N PRO A 41 -13.88 -0.16 -2.49
CA PRO A 41 -14.14 1.27 -2.64
C PRO A 41 -14.50 1.62 -4.09
N ALA A 42 -15.28 2.70 -4.27
CA ALA A 42 -15.48 3.31 -5.58
C ALA A 42 -14.19 4.03 -6.03
N THR A 43 -14.03 4.26 -7.34
CA THR A 43 -12.92 5.08 -7.84
C THR A 43 -12.93 6.49 -7.22
N ASP A 44 -11.79 6.94 -6.68
CA ASP A 44 -11.65 8.27 -6.09
C ASP A 44 -11.30 9.29 -7.18
N GLN A 45 -12.23 10.19 -7.47
CA GLN A 45 -11.97 11.56 -7.97
C GLN A 45 -13.30 12.33 -8.04
N LEU A 46 -13.59 13.07 -6.98
CA LEU A 46 -14.61 14.13 -6.96
C LEU A 46 -13.90 15.48 -7.03
N GLU A 47 -13.33 15.80 -8.18
CA GLU A 47 -13.07 17.20 -8.55
C GLU A 47 -14.02 17.55 -9.69
N LEU A 48 -15.19 18.08 -9.33
CA LEU A 48 -16.26 18.49 -10.26
C LEU A 48 -15.73 19.35 -11.42
N MET A 49 -14.67 20.13 -11.18
CA MET A 49 -14.05 20.99 -12.19
C MET A 49 -12.88 20.35 -12.96
N ASN A 50 -12.08 19.45 -12.37
CA ASN A 50 -11.13 18.67 -13.17
C ASN A 50 -11.90 17.72 -14.10
N ALA A 51 -12.98 17.09 -13.63
CA ALA A 51 -13.86 16.29 -14.47
C ALA A 51 -14.56 17.07 -15.60
N LEU A 52 -14.84 18.38 -15.41
CA LEU A 52 -15.38 19.28 -16.43
C LEU A 52 -14.32 19.76 -17.44
N TRP A 53 -13.08 20.00 -17.00
CA TRP A 53 -11.97 20.29 -17.92
C TRP A 53 -11.53 19.02 -18.68
N ASP A 54 -11.52 17.87 -18.01
CA ASP A 54 -11.13 16.58 -18.59
C ASP A 54 -12.16 16.03 -19.59
N ALA A 55 -13.42 16.47 -19.49
CA ALA A 55 -14.44 16.21 -20.51
C ALA A 55 -14.17 16.94 -21.85
N VAL A 56 -13.30 17.96 -21.84
CA VAL A 56 -12.87 18.68 -23.06
C VAL A 56 -11.61 18.07 -23.65
N THR A 57 -10.77 17.42 -22.84
CA THR A 57 -9.48 16.83 -23.25
C THR A 57 -9.55 15.32 -23.54
N PHE A 58 -10.59 14.61 -23.09
CA PHE A 58 -10.75 13.14 -23.23
C PHE A 58 -9.64 12.29 -22.58
N ASP A 59 -8.82 12.85 -21.69
CA ASP A 59 -7.47 12.30 -21.42
C ASP A 59 -7.18 11.80 -19.99
N ALA A 60 -8.15 11.72 -19.08
CA ALA A 60 -7.89 11.14 -17.75
C ALA A 60 -8.37 9.68 -17.64
N PRO A 61 -7.46 8.68 -17.61
CA PRO A 61 -7.78 7.37 -17.07
C PRO A 61 -7.91 7.49 -15.54
N TRP A 62 -9.13 7.31 -15.03
CA TRP A 62 -9.40 7.23 -13.59
C TRP A 62 -8.53 6.12 -12.97
N VAL A 63 -7.92 6.38 -11.82
CA VAL A 63 -7.09 5.37 -11.15
C VAL A 63 -8.03 4.34 -10.51
N PRO A 64 -7.96 3.06 -10.91
CA PRO A 64 -8.76 2.03 -10.27
C PRO A 64 -8.36 1.88 -8.81
N GLU A 65 -9.34 1.74 -7.92
CA GLU A 65 -9.10 1.53 -6.50
C GLU A 65 -9.04 0.04 -6.18
N THR A 66 -8.26 -0.32 -5.17
CA THR A 66 -8.09 -1.73 -4.75
C THR A 66 -8.65 -1.95 -3.35
N SER A 67 -9.42 -3.02 -3.18
CA SER A 67 -9.87 -3.48 -1.87
C SER A 67 -8.71 -3.96 -0.99
N GLU A 68 -8.97 -4.07 0.31
CA GLU A 68 -8.11 -4.88 1.19
C GLU A 68 -7.99 -6.33 0.66
N PRO A 69 -6.88 -7.03 0.96
CA PRO A 69 -6.71 -8.42 0.56
C PRO A 69 -7.72 -9.33 1.29
N LEU A 70 -8.62 -9.93 0.51
CA LEU A 70 -9.51 -11.01 0.97
C LEU A 70 -8.69 -12.22 1.44
N ARG A 71 -8.90 -12.65 2.69
CA ARG A 71 -8.15 -13.76 3.30
C ARG A 71 -8.89 -15.08 3.11
N LEU A 72 -8.42 -15.88 2.15
CA LEU A 72 -8.98 -17.21 1.87
C LEU A 72 -8.23 -18.28 2.68
N VAL A 73 -8.59 -18.46 3.94
CA VAL A 73 -7.96 -19.44 4.84
C VAL A 73 -8.42 -20.85 4.49
N GLY A 74 -7.52 -21.73 4.05
CA GLY A 74 -7.87 -23.12 3.74
C GLY A 74 -8.54 -23.86 4.90
N HIS A 75 -9.48 -24.75 4.57
CA HIS A 75 -10.15 -25.64 5.51
C HIS A 75 -9.14 -26.52 6.24
N GLU A 76 -9.30 -26.68 7.54
CA GLU A 76 -8.35 -27.43 8.36
C GLU A 76 -8.28 -28.90 7.92
N GLY A 77 -7.07 -29.38 7.61
CA GLY A 77 -6.86 -30.75 7.13
C GLY A 77 -7.22 -30.98 5.66
N ALA A 78 -7.67 -29.95 4.93
CA ALA A 78 -7.91 -30.05 3.49
C ALA A 78 -6.63 -29.82 2.67
N LYS A 79 -6.51 -30.58 1.57
CA LYS A 79 -5.53 -30.36 0.52
C LYS A 79 -5.83 -29.11 -0.29
N SER A 80 -7.11 -28.86 -0.56
CA SER A 80 -7.58 -27.67 -1.24
C SER A 80 -8.97 -27.27 -0.73
N THR A 81 -9.31 -26.00 -0.83
CA THR A 81 -10.59 -25.43 -0.40
C THR A 81 -11.08 -24.53 -1.51
N HIS A 82 -12.30 -24.79 -1.96
CA HIS A 82 -12.95 -24.10 -3.05
C HIS A 82 -13.90 -23.05 -2.51
N TYR A 83 -13.83 -21.87 -3.11
CA TYR A 83 -14.63 -20.71 -2.76
C TYR A 83 -15.43 -20.23 -3.96
N GLU A 84 -16.61 -19.69 -3.69
CA GLU A 84 -17.33 -18.81 -4.62
C GLU A 84 -17.22 -17.39 -4.08
N LEU A 85 -16.63 -16.50 -4.87
CA LEU A 85 -16.50 -15.09 -4.55
C LEU A 85 -17.67 -14.35 -5.17
N VAL A 86 -18.40 -13.58 -4.36
CA VAL A 86 -19.60 -12.84 -4.79
C VAL A 86 -19.35 -11.36 -4.54
N LEU A 87 -19.33 -10.55 -5.60
CA LEU A 87 -19.27 -9.11 -5.53
C LEU A 87 -20.69 -8.55 -5.54
N VAL A 88 -21.09 -7.85 -4.48
CA VAL A 88 -22.43 -7.25 -4.32
C VAL A 88 -22.32 -5.74 -4.31
N GLY A 89 -23.14 -5.05 -5.09
CA GLY A 89 -23.13 -3.59 -5.14
C GLY A 89 -24.38 -2.99 -5.79
N PRO A 90 -24.52 -1.66 -5.75
CA PRO A 90 -25.69 -0.99 -6.26
C PRO A 90 -25.78 -1.13 -7.78
N SER A 91 -26.98 -1.38 -8.28
CA SER A 91 -27.24 -1.46 -9.72
C SER A 91 -28.59 -0.84 -10.07
N VAL A 92 -28.69 -0.31 -11.29
CA VAL A 92 -29.97 0.06 -11.90
C VAL A 92 -30.29 -0.80 -13.13
N ALA A 93 -29.43 -1.77 -13.43
CA ALA A 93 -29.66 -2.75 -14.48
C ALA A 93 -30.80 -3.69 -14.06
N GLY A 94 -31.78 -3.89 -14.94
CA GLY A 94 -32.81 -4.91 -14.75
C GLY A 94 -32.29 -6.27 -15.18
N GLY A 95 -31.98 -7.16 -14.25
CA GLY A 95 -31.57 -8.53 -14.54
C GLY A 95 -31.13 -9.28 -13.29
N SER A 96 -31.33 -10.59 -13.25
CA SER A 96 -30.82 -11.48 -12.19
C SER A 96 -29.47 -12.06 -12.64
N SER A 97 -28.47 -11.94 -11.78
CA SER A 97 -27.17 -12.58 -12.00
C SER A 97 -27.27 -14.11 -11.97
N PRO A 98 -26.29 -14.88 -12.50
CA PRO A 98 -26.43 -16.34 -12.56
C PRO A 98 -26.42 -16.94 -11.15
N ILE A 99 -25.67 -16.30 -10.23
CA ILE A 99 -25.59 -16.68 -8.82
C ILE A 99 -26.95 -16.54 -8.11
N MET A 100 -27.81 -15.59 -8.51
CA MET A 100 -29.18 -15.43 -7.98
C MET A 100 -30.12 -16.59 -8.34
N THR A 101 -29.72 -17.45 -9.28
CA THR A 101 -30.46 -18.67 -9.64
C THR A 101 -29.86 -19.94 -9.04
N ASP A 102 -28.72 -19.83 -8.33
CA ASP A 102 -28.08 -20.96 -7.68
C ASP A 102 -28.82 -21.31 -6.37
N PRO A 103 -29.43 -22.51 -6.25
CA PRO A 103 -30.19 -22.88 -5.07
C PRO A 103 -29.35 -22.95 -3.79
N ARG A 104 -28.02 -23.09 -3.90
CA ARG A 104 -27.12 -23.12 -2.75
C ARG A 104 -27.09 -21.78 -2.01
N PHE A 105 -27.31 -20.67 -2.73
CA PHE A 105 -27.24 -19.31 -2.21
C PHE A 105 -28.61 -18.67 -1.96
N ALA A 106 -29.71 -19.40 -2.16
CA ALA A 106 -31.05 -18.85 -2.00
C ALA A 106 -31.33 -18.25 -0.60
N GLY A 107 -30.63 -18.74 0.43
CA GLY A 107 -30.71 -18.19 1.79
C GLY A 107 -29.90 -16.91 2.03
N GLU A 108 -29.01 -16.54 1.10
CA GLU A 108 -28.10 -15.38 1.23
C GLU A 108 -28.64 -14.13 0.54
N HIS A 109 -29.67 -14.26 -0.31
CA HIS A 109 -30.18 -13.16 -1.12
C HIS A 109 -30.65 -11.95 -0.30
N ASP A 110 -31.32 -12.18 0.84
CA ASP A 110 -31.76 -11.09 1.72
C ASP A 110 -30.57 -10.29 2.27
N ALA A 111 -29.46 -10.97 2.61
CA ALA A 111 -28.24 -10.32 3.08
C ALA A 111 -27.54 -9.54 1.96
N TRP A 112 -27.58 -10.05 0.72
CA TRP A 112 -27.05 -9.34 -0.44
C TRP A 112 -27.87 -8.09 -0.77
N ASP A 113 -29.20 -8.16 -0.66
CA ASP A 113 -30.08 -7.00 -0.81
C ASP A 113 -29.77 -5.92 0.23
N ASP A 114 -29.53 -6.30 1.49
CA ASP A 114 -29.14 -5.38 2.56
C ASP A 114 -27.77 -4.72 2.28
N ILE A 115 -26.78 -5.49 1.82
CA ILE A 115 -25.46 -4.97 1.41
C ILE A 115 -25.59 -4.02 0.22
N ALA A 116 -26.35 -4.39 -0.80
CA ALA A 116 -26.57 -3.55 -1.97
C ALA A 116 -27.27 -2.23 -1.59
N LEU A 117 -28.19 -2.27 -0.62
CA LEU A 117 -28.85 -1.09 -0.09
C LEU A 117 -27.87 -0.20 0.68
N ASP A 118 -27.05 -0.78 1.57
CA ASP A 118 -26.01 -0.06 2.30
C ASP A 118 -25.04 0.64 1.34
N LYS A 119 -24.54 -0.07 0.33
CA LYS A 119 -23.67 0.51 -0.70
C LYS A 119 -24.38 1.53 -1.59
N SER A 120 -25.70 1.44 -1.76
CA SER A 120 -26.50 2.48 -2.43
C SER A 120 -26.57 3.76 -1.60
N VAL A 121 -26.65 3.64 -0.27
CA VAL A 121 -26.59 4.79 0.64
C VAL A 121 -25.20 5.42 0.60
N ASP A 122 -24.13 4.63 0.71
CA ASP A 122 -22.74 5.12 0.58
C ASP A 122 -22.54 5.88 -0.74
N LEU A 123 -22.92 5.27 -1.86
CA LEU A 123 -22.85 5.89 -3.18
C LEU A 123 -23.62 7.22 -3.22
N PHE A 124 -24.83 7.24 -2.66
CA PHE A 124 -25.66 8.43 -2.66
C PHE A 124 -25.04 9.55 -1.83
N LEU A 125 -24.57 9.24 -0.63
CA LEU A 125 -23.96 10.23 0.27
C LEU A 125 -22.64 10.77 -0.30
N ASP A 126 -21.81 9.89 -0.85
CA ASP A 126 -20.46 10.26 -1.29
C ASP A 126 -20.47 10.92 -2.68
N GLN A 127 -21.24 10.39 -3.63
CA GLN A 127 -21.15 10.77 -5.05
C GLN A 127 -22.31 11.66 -5.52
N ILE A 128 -23.44 11.72 -4.80
CA ILE A 128 -24.67 12.41 -5.27
C ILE A 128 -25.04 13.58 -4.34
N LEU A 129 -24.98 13.40 -3.02
CA LEU A 129 -25.44 14.39 -2.06
C LEU A 129 -24.57 15.65 -2.05
N VAL A 130 -23.26 15.51 -2.16
CA VAL A 130 -22.33 16.66 -2.16
C VAL A 130 -22.56 17.57 -3.37
N PRO A 131 -22.58 17.08 -4.63
CA PRO A 131 -22.94 17.90 -5.80
C PRO A 131 -24.33 18.54 -5.68
N LEU A 132 -25.29 17.81 -5.12
CA LEU A 132 -26.64 18.31 -4.90
C LEU A 132 -26.66 19.54 -3.97
N VAL A 133 -25.93 19.46 -2.86
CA VAL A 133 -25.81 20.55 -1.87
C VAL A 133 -25.07 21.76 -2.46
N GLU A 134 -24.04 21.54 -3.27
CA GLU A 134 -23.31 22.61 -3.95
C GLU A 134 -24.23 23.41 -4.90
N VAL A 135 -24.91 22.72 -5.81
CA VAL A 135 -25.83 23.33 -6.78
C VAL A 135 -27.03 23.99 -6.08
N TYR A 136 -27.57 23.34 -5.05
CA TYR A 136 -28.78 23.79 -4.36
C TYR A 136 -28.53 24.93 -3.37
N GLY A 137 -27.47 24.85 -2.56
CA GLY A 137 -27.18 25.81 -1.49
C GLY A 137 -26.26 26.95 -1.92
N LEU A 138 -25.15 26.64 -2.60
CA LEU A 138 -24.10 27.61 -2.89
C LEU A 138 -24.32 28.33 -4.23
N GLY A 139 -25.06 27.70 -5.15
CA GLY A 139 -25.04 28.06 -6.57
C GLY A 139 -23.68 27.72 -7.17
N ASN A 140 -23.53 27.80 -8.50
CA ASN A 140 -22.31 27.42 -9.26
C ASN A 140 -21.03 28.24 -8.92
N MET A 141 -20.83 28.70 -7.68
CA MET A 141 -19.79 29.63 -7.25
C MET A 141 -18.84 29.06 -6.19
N ALA A 142 -18.97 27.81 -5.73
CA ALA A 142 -18.12 27.29 -4.66
C ALA A 142 -17.39 26.01 -5.07
N GLN A 143 -16.15 26.17 -5.54
CA GLN A 143 -15.21 25.07 -5.71
C GLN A 143 -14.82 24.55 -4.32
N LEU A 144 -15.28 23.35 -3.95
CA LEU A 144 -14.81 22.64 -2.77
C LEU A 144 -13.55 21.83 -3.12
N ASP A 145 -12.53 21.95 -2.28
CA ASP A 145 -11.23 21.26 -2.40
C ASP A 145 -11.36 19.78 -2.00
N ALA A 146 -10.78 18.88 -2.81
CA ALA A 146 -10.86 17.42 -2.67
C ALA A 146 -10.36 16.89 -1.32
N ALA A 147 -9.30 17.48 -0.77
CA ALA A 147 -8.77 17.08 0.55
C ALA A 147 -9.74 17.42 1.70
N ARG A 148 -10.65 18.37 1.47
CA ARG A 148 -11.68 18.78 2.43
C ARG A 148 -12.95 17.96 2.29
N LEU A 149 -13.22 17.44 1.10
CA LEU A 149 -14.37 16.57 0.82
C LEU A 149 -14.29 15.26 1.60
N SER A 150 -13.11 14.66 1.78
CA SER A 150 -12.96 13.42 2.58
C SER A 150 -13.38 13.61 4.05
N LYS A 151 -12.97 14.72 4.69
CA LYS A 151 -13.42 15.09 6.05
C LYS A 151 -14.91 15.44 6.11
N MET A 152 -15.49 15.90 5.00
CA MET A 152 -16.94 16.12 4.90
C MET A 152 -17.72 14.80 4.83
N ARG A 153 -17.19 13.73 4.19
CA ARG A 153 -17.87 12.43 4.06
C ARG A 153 -18.28 11.85 5.43
N GLU A 154 -17.37 11.86 6.41
CA GLU A 154 -17.69 11.39 7.77
C GLU A 154 -18.75 12.25 8.47
N ARG A 155 -18.70 13.58 8.29
CA ARG A 155 -19.72 14.49 8.85
C ARG A 155 -21.06 14.36 8.14
N VAL A 156 -21.08 14.11 6.83
CA VAL A 156 -22.30 13.83 6.06
C VAL A 156 -22.96 12.56 6.60
N ARG A 157 -22.21 11.50 6.86
CA ARG A 157 -22.72 10.27 7.50
C ARG A 157 -23.34 10.54 8.87
N LEU A 158 -22.67 11.32 9.73
CA LEU A 158 -23.22 11.69 11.04
C LEU A 158 -24.53 12.50 10.96
N ILE A 159 -24.66 13.38 9.97
CA ILE A 159 -25.88 14.18 9.77
C ILE A 159 -26.98 13.30 9.16
N TYR A 160 -26.60 12.41 8.23
CA TYR A 160 -27.49 11.40 7.67
C TYR A 160 -28.14 10.55 8.76
N ASP A 161 -27.34 9.93 9.63
CA ASP A 161 -27.82 9.05 10.72
C ASP A 161 -28.81 9.77 11.64
N LYS A 162 -28.62 11.09 11.80
CA LYS A 162 -29.45 11.93 12.67
C LYS A 162 -30.76 12.37 12.02
N HIS A 163 -30.79 12.65 10.71
CA HIS A 163 -31.90 13.38 10.07
C HIS A 163 -32.53 12.68 8.87
N LEU A 164 -31.83 11.76 8.21
CA LEU A 164 -32.28 11.13 6.96
C LEU A 164 -32.62 9.64 7.14
N MET A 165 -32.99 9.24 8.36
CA MET A 165 -33.52 7.92 8.68
C MET A 165 -34.75 7.63 7.83
N GLY A 166 -34.57 6.92 6.71
CA GLY A 166 -35.62 6.67 5.71
C GLY A 166 -35.16 6.82 4.27
N LEU A 167 -33.99 7.42 4.02
CA LEU A 167 -33.42 7.54 2.66
C LEU A 167 -33.32 6.18 1.96
N GLY A 168 -32.92 5.13 2.67
CA GLY A 168 -32.81 3.77 2.12
C GLY A 168 -34.13 3.24 1.55
N VAL A 169 -35.27 3.69 2.08
CA VAL A 169 -36.60 3.34 1.54
C VAL A 169 -36.77 3.86 0.10
N TYR A 170 -36.12 4.97 -0.23
CA TYR A 170 -36.16 5.59 -1.54
C TYR A 170 -35.06 5.07 -2.47
N LEU A 171 -33.93 4.58 -1.96
CA LEU A 171 -32.79 4.08 -2.74
C LEU A 171 -32.91 2.61 -3.17
N LYS A 172 -34.12 2.16 -3.51
CA LYS A 172 -34.35 0.82 -4.04
C LYS A 172 -33.74 0.67 -5.44
N ALA A 173 -33.42 -0.57 -5.82
CA ALA A 173 -32.87 -0.93 -7.12
C ALA A 173 -33.66 -0.30 -8.29
N GLY A 174 -32.96 0.33 -9.21
CA GLY A 174 -33.51 0.99 -10.40
C GLY A 174 -33.31 2.51 -10.44
N PRO A 175 -33.41 3.13 -11.64
CA PRO A 175 -33.03 4.53 -11.86
C PRO A 175 -33.99 5.52 -11.17
N THR A 176 -35.21 5.09 -10.84
CA THR A 176 -36.19 5.91 -10.13
C THR A 176 -35.86 6.08 -8.64
N GLY A 177 -35.13 5.14 -8.03
CA GLY A 177 -34.81 5.17 -6.60
C GLY A 177 -33.93 6.36 -6.22
N TYR A 178 -32.80 6.51 -6.91
CA TYR A 178 -31.89 7.66 -6.75
C TYR A 178 -32.60 9.01 -6.97
N VAL A 179 -33.54 9.08 -7.93
CA VAL A 179 -34.35 10.30 -8.15
C VAL A 179 -35.25 10.61 -6.97
N GLN A 180 -35.86 9.60 -6.36
CA GLN A 180 -36.69 9.80 -5.16
C GLN A 180 -35.84 10.12 -3.93
N GLY A 181 -34.66 9.50 -3.79
CA GLY A 181 -33.70 9.84 -2.74
C GLY A 181 -33.27 11.31 -2.79
N MET A 182 -32.93 11.82 -3.99
CA MET A 182 -32.61 13.25 -4.15
C MET A 182 -33.79 14.16 -3.81
N LYS A 183 -35.02 13.79 -4.19
CA LYS A 183 -36.22 14.55 -3.81
C LYS A 183 -36.43 14.56 -2.30
N PHE A 184 -36.29 13.41 -1.65
CA PHE A 184 -36.41 13.26 -0.20
C PHE A 184 -35.41 14.16 0.53
N VAL A 185 -34.12 14.12 0.15
CA VAL A 185 -33.10 14.99 0.74
C VAL A 185 -33.41 16.47 0.55
N LEU A 186 -33.81 16.89 -0.65
CA LEU A 186 -34.16 18.28 -0.90
C LEU A 186 -35.41 18.72 -0.13
N GLN A 187 -36.39 17.83 0.03
CA GLN A 187 -37.56 18.06 0.88
C GLN A 187 -37.14 18.23 2.35
N GLU A 188 -36.28 17.36 2.87
CA GLU A 188 -35.72 17.49 4.22
C GLU A 188 -34.92 18.79 4.38
N MET A 189 -34.10 19.19 3.39
CA MET A 189 -33.39 20.49 3.45
C MET A 189 -34.35 21.69 3.53
N VAL A 190 -35.56 21.56 2.98
CA VAL A 190 -36.57 22.62 2.97
C VAL A 190 -37.41 22.61 4.24
N GLU A 191 -37.86 21.44 4.67
CA GLU A 191 -38.86 21.27 5.72
C GLU A 191 -38.22 21.12 7.11
N ASN A 192 -37.02 20.54 7.19
CA ASN A 192 -36.30 20.28 8.43
C ASN A 192 -35.23 21.33 8.69
N SER A 193 -35.58 22.34 9.49
CA SER A 193 -34.67 23.44 9.86
C SER A 193 -33.41 22.99 10.59
N ALA A 194 -33.46 21.89 11.37
CA ALA A 194 -32.30 21.36 12.08
C ALA A 194 -31.33 20.66 11.12
N TYR A 195 -31.84 19.85 10.20
CA TYR A 195 -31.04 19.23 9.13
C TYR A 195 -30.39 20.29 8.24
N ARG A 196 -31.17 21.30 7.83
CA ARG A 196 -30.65 22.44 7.05
C ARG A 196 -29.53 23.19 7.77
N LEU A 197 -29.68 23.44 9.06
CA LEU A 197 -28.67 24.14 9.87
C LEU A 197 -27.41 23.30 10.05
N ASP A 198 -27.55 21.99 10.30
CA ASP A 198 -26.41 21.07 10.42
C ASP A 198 -25.64 20.98 9.08
N MET A 199 -26.34 20.92 7.95
CA MET A 199 -25.73 21.01 6.61
C MET A 199 -25.03 22.34 6.36
N ALA A 200 -25.67 23.47 6.70
CA ALA A 200 -25.08 24.80 6.55
C ALA A 200 -23.82 24.97 7.42
N ASN A 201 -23.81 24.44 8.63
CA ASN A 201 -22.64 24.44 9.52
C ASN A 201 -21.51 23.56 8.95
N MET A 202 -21.83 22.37 8.43
CA MET A 202 -20.84 21.51 7.78
C MET A 202 -20.17 22.21 6.59
N ILE A 203 -20.96 22.85 5.71
CA ILE A 203 -20.47 23.61 4.56
C ILE A 203 -19.64 24.81 5.02
N ARG A 204 -20.10 25.55 6.04
CA ARG A 204 -19.35 26.67 6.62
C ARG A 204 -17.99 26.21 7.14
N ASP A 205 -17.94 25.09 7.88
CA ASP A 205 -16.69 24.57 8.43
C ASP A 205 -15.73 24.14 7.32
N ALA A 206 -16.25 23.52 6.24
CA ALA A 206 -15.45 23.16 5.07
C ALA A 206 -14.92 24.37 4.29
N LEU A 207 -15.70 25.46 4.23
CA LEU A 207 -15.33 26.70 3.55
C LEU A 207 -14.49 27.64 4.43
N GLY A 208 -14.59 27.54 5.76
CA GLY A 208 -13.94 28.40 6.74
C GLY A 208 -12.40 28.32 6.74
N GLU A 209 -11.83 27.25 6.19
CA GLU A 209 -10.38 27.12 5.95
C GLU A 209 -9.92 27.74 4.62
N SER A 210 -10.83 28.28 3.80
CA SER A 210 -10.50 29.04 2.58
C SER A 210 -10.65 30.52 2.86
N ALA A 211 -9.53 31.26 2.86
CA ALA A 211 -9.51 32.70 3.13
C ALA A 211 -10.37 33.54 2.16
N GLN A 212 -10.84 32.96 1.05
CA GLN A 212 -11.62 33.65 0.00
C GLN A 212 -13.14 33.43 0.07
N ASN A 213 -13.65 32.41 0.77
CA ASN A 213 -15.07 32.03 0.74
C ASN A 213 -15.76 32.15 2.10
N LYS A 214 -15.97 33.37 2.59
CA LYS A 214 -16.86 33.62 3.73
C LYS A 214 -18.32 33.50 3.30
N VAL A 215 -18.86 32.28 3.30
CA VAL A 215 -20.30 32.06 3.13
C VAL A 215 -21.03 32.48 4.40
N SER A 216 -21.96 33.43 4.27
CA SER A 216 -22.89 33.77 5.34
C SER A 216 -23.96 32.69 5.45
N ILE A 217 -24.11 32.07 6.63
CA ILE A 217 -25.15 31.09 6.92
C ILE A 217 -26.54 31.68 6.62
N ASP A 218 -26.77 32.94 6.96
CA ASP A 218 -28.04 33.63 6.72
C ASP A 218 -28.35 33.75 5.22
N ALA A 219 -27.32 33.97 4.39
CA ALA A 219 -27.48 34.04 2.94
C ALA A 219 -27.74 32.66 2.31
N LEU A 220 -27.10 31.62 2.84
CA LEU A 220 -27.34 30.23 2.47
C LEU A 220 -28.77 29.82 2.86
N GLU A 221 -29.20 30.13 4.08
CA GLU A 221 -30.54 29.84 4.58
C GLU A 221 -31.63 30.58 3.76
N ALA A 222 -31.41 31.85 3.45
CA ALA A 222 -32.33 32.62 2.61
C ALA A 222 -32.46 32.04 1.19
N ARG A 223 -31.35 31.55 0.60
CA ARG A 223 -31.36 30.89 -0.72
C ARG A 223 -32.08 29.54 -0.69
N LEU A 224 -31.82 28.73 0.33
CA LEU A 224 -32.48 27.43 0.52
C LEU A 224 -33.98 27.62 0.71
N THR A 225 -34.38 28.61 1.53
CA THR A 225 -35.78 28.96 1.75
C THR A 225 -36.45 29.48 0.47
N ALA A 226 -35.75 30.29 -0.33
CA ALA A 226 -36.26 30.79 -1.61
C ALA A 226 -36.45 29.68 -2.67
N ARG A 227 -35.76 28.54 -2.53
CA ARG A 227 -35.82 27.37 -3.42
C ARG A 227 -36.74 26.26 -2.91
N ALA A 228 -37.57 26.55 -1.90
CA ALA A 228 -38.49 25.60 -1.27
C ALA A 228 -39.68 25.13 -2.14
N SER A 229 -39.85 25.67 -3.36
CA SER A 229 -40.96 25.25 -4.23
C SER A 229 -40.68 23.89 -4.89
N ALA A 230 -41.72 23.06 -5.03
CA ALA A 230 -41.62 21.75 -5.68
C ALA A 230 -41.03 21.82 -7.11
N THR A 231 -41.29 22.92 -7.85
CA THR A 231 -40.73 23.17 -9.18
C THR A 231 -39.23 23.46 -9.13
N ALA A 232 -38.75 24.19 -8.12
CA ALA A 232 -37.33 24.44 -7.94
C ALA A 232 -36.57 23.17 -7.53
N ILE A 233 -37.15 22.35 -6.66
CA ILE A 233 -36.61 21.02 -6.29
C ILE A 233 -36.45 20.15 -7.55
N LEU A 234 -37.48 20.06 -8.40
CA LEU A 234 -37.42 19.24 -9.61
C LEU A 234 -36.37 19.74 -10.62
N ALA A 235 -36.27 21.06 -10.80
CA ALA A 235 -35.29 21.66 -11.70
C ALA A 235 -33.84 21.38 -11.25
N VAL A 236 -33.60 21.39 -9.94
CA VAL A 236 -32.29 21.09 -9.34
C VAL A 236 -31.94 19.62 -9.54
N VAL A 237 -32.88 18.71 -9.28
CA VAL A 237 -32.67 17.27 -9.52
C VAL A 237 -32.31 17.00 -10.99
N GLN A 238 -33.02 17.65 -11.92
CA GLN A 238 -32.70 17.53 -13.35
C GLN A 238 -31.32 18.09 -13.69
N ALA A 239 -30.95 19.25 -13.14
CA ALA A 239 -29.63 19.85 -13.37
C ALA A 239 -28.49 18.95 -12.87
N VAL A 240 -28.65 18.33 -11.70
CA VAL A 240 -27.65 17.42 -11.11
C VAL A 240 -27.52 16.13 -11.93
N LEU A 241 -28.63 15.53 -12.37
CA LEU A 241 -28.62 14.32 -13.21
C LEU A 241 -27.98 14.53 -14.59
N VAL A 242 -28.10 15.73 -15.15
CA VAL A 242 -27.47 16.10 -16.44
C VAL A 242 -26.01 16.54 -16.25
N GLY A 243 -25.56 16.71 -15.00
CA GLY A 243 -24.16 16.91 -14.67
C GLY A 243 -23.29 15.74 -15.12
N THR A 244 -22.09 16.04 -15.62
CA THR A 244 -21.17 15.06 -16.23
C THR A 244 -20.78 13.91 -15.30
N ASP A 245 -20.70 14.14 -13.99
CA ASP A 245 -20.28 13.10 -13.04
C ASP A 245 -21.39 12.18 -12.56
N VAL A 246 -22.56 12.72 -12.23
CA VAL A 246 -23.73 11.90 -11.86
C VAL A 246 -24.22 11.11 -13.07
N GLY A 247 -24.15 11.68 -14.28
CA GLY A 247 -24.44 10.94 -15.51
C GLY A 247 -23.55 9.71 -15.72
N LYS A 248 -22.25 9.81 -15.38
CA LYS A 248 -21.30 8.68 -15.43
C LYS A 248 -21.55 7.65 -14.32
N VAL A 249 -21.87 8.09 -13.10
CA VAL A 249 -22.32 7.18 -12.02
C VAL A 249 -23.54 6.37 -12.48
N MET A 250 -24.53 7.04 -13.08
CA MET A 250 -25.73 6.37 -13.60
C MET A 250 -25.41 5.42 -14.76
N TYR A 251 -24.44 5.76 -15.61
CA TYR A 251 -23.96 4.87 -16.67
C TYR A 251 -23.33 3.60 -16.08
N ASP A 252 -22.41 3.73 -15.12
CA ASP A 252 -21.74 2.62 -14.46
C ASP A 252 -22.73 1.70 -13.73
N LEU A 253 -23.72 2.29 -13.03
CA LEU A 253 -24.82 1.56 -12.38
C LEU A 253 -25.68 0.79 -13.38
N SER A 254 -25.86 1.31 -14.60
CA SER A 254 -26.68 0.67 -15.64
C SER A 254 -25.93 -0.43 -16.39
N ALA A 255 -24.60 -0.35 -16.43
CA ALA A 255 -23.73 -1.31 -17.10
C ALA A 255 -23.33 -2.50 -16.19
N SER A 256 -23.64 -2.44 -14.90
CA SER A 256 -23.17 -3.41 -13.90
C SER A 256 -24.33 -4.22 -13.30
N TRP A 257 -24.09 -5.51 -13.03
CA TRP A 257 -25.08 -6.36 -12.33
C TRP A 257 -25.00 -6.12 -10.81
N PRO A 258 -26.11 -6.29 -10.07
CA PRO A 258 -26.10 -6.10 -8.62
C PRO A 258 -25.17 -7.12 -7.94
N GLU A 259 -25.15 -8.37 -8.43
CA GLU A 259 -24.20 -9.39 -8.00
C GLU A 259 -23.40 -9.96 -9.18
N VAL A 260 -22.12 -10.25 -8.95
CA VAL A 260 -21.24 -10.94 -9.90
C VAL A 260 -20.45 -11.99 -9.13
N ALA A 261 -20.38 -13.22 -9.64
CA ALA A 261 -19.69 -14.31 -8.96
C ALA A 261 -18.59 -14.95 -9.80
N TRP A 262 -17.53 -15.43 -9.14
CA TRP A 262 -16.47 -16.23 -9.73
C TRP A 262 -15.83 -17.16 -8.69
N SER A 263 -15.30 -18.29 -9.12
CA SER A 263 -14.71 -19.28 -8.21
C SER A 263 -13.23 -18.98 -7.90
N ALA A 264 -12.81 -19.32 -6.68
CA ALA A 264 -11.42 -19.26 -6.22
C ALA A 264 -11.03 -20.54 -5.46
N VAL A 265 -9.73 -20.81 -5.33
CA VAL A 265 -9.22 -21.98 -4.61
C VAL A 265 -8.10 -21.53 -3.68
N SER A 266 -8.17 -21.93 -2.42
CA SER A 266 -7.07 -21.84 -1.45
C SER A 266 -6.53 -23.24 -1.18
N ALA A 267 -5.23 -23.41 -1.15
CA ALA A 267 -4.58 -24.63 -0.72
C ALA A 267 -3.50 -24.25 0.30
N PRO A 268 -3.23 -25.07 1.33
CA PRO A 268 -2.08 -24.87 2.20
C PRO A 268 -0.84 -24.66 1.33
N ALA A 269 -0.19 -23.51 1.49
CA ALA A 269 0.90 -23.13 0.63
C ALA A 269 2.09 -24.07 0.87
N LEU A 270 2.20 -25.14 0.06
CA LEU A 270 3.37 -26.03 0.01
C LEU A 270 4.64 -25.25 -0.33
N PHE A 271 4.48 -24.07 -0.93
CA PHE A 271 5.55 -23.22 -1.40
C PHE A 271 5.26 -21.75 -1.04
N ALA A 272 6.32 -20.99 -0.79
CA ALA A 272 6.32 -19.53 -0.67
C ALA A 272 7.15 -18.94 -1.81
N LEU A 273 6.85 -17.71 -2.19
CA LEU A 273 7.67 -16.93 -3.11
C LEU A 273 8.43 -15.87 -2.33
N SER A 274 9.75 -15.81 -2.51
CA SER A 274 10.61 -14.81 -1.88
C SER A 274 11.47 -14.09 -2.94
N PRO A 275 11.54 -12.75 -2.92
CA PRO A 275 10.75 -11.87 -2.05
C PRO A 275 9.29 -11.77 -2.53
N SER A 276 8.38 -11.31 -1.66
CA SER A 276 6.99 -10.98 -2.04
C SER A 276 6.89 -9.64 -2.77
N GLU A 277 7.89 -8.77 -2.59
CA GLU A 277 8.07 -7.51 -3.30
C GLU A 277 9.53 -7.36 -3.71
N GLY A 278 9.78 -7.15 -4.99
CA GLY A 278 11.09 -6.84 -5.57
C GLY A 278 11.22 -5.37 -5.89
N VAL A 279 12.37 -4.78 -5.56
CA VAL A 279 12.67 -3.39 -5.90
C VAL A 279 13.79 -3.37 -6.94
N VAL A 280 13.56 -2.72 -8.08
CA VAL A 280 14.59 -2.43 -9.07
C VAL A 280 14.96 -0.96 -9.01
N THR A 281 16.26 -0.68 -9.05
CA THR A 281 16.81 0.68 -9.08
C THR A 281 17.70 0.85 -10.30
N ARG A 282 18.16 2.08 -10.56
CA ARG A 282 19.09 2.36 -11.66
C ARG A 282 20.42 1.61 -11.51
N ASP A 283 20.87 1.41 -10.28
CA ASP A 283 22.14 0.75 -9.96
C ASP A 283 21.97 -0.77 -9.79
N GLU A 284 20.75 -1.22 -9.46
CA GLU A 284 20.38 -2.64 -9.32
C GLU A 284 19.08 -2.92 -10.09
N SER A 285 19.20 -3.12 -11.40
CA SER A 285 18.05 -3.22 -12.32
C SER A 285 17.49 -4.64 -12.46
N SER A 286 17.76 -5.50 -11.49
CA SER A 286 17.33 -6.90 -11.50
C SER A 286 16.95 -7.38 -10.12
N VAL A 287 15.95 -8.25 -10.03
CA VAL A 287 15.54 -8.89 -8.78
C VAL A 287 15.46 -10.39 -8.99
N LYS A 288 15.96 -11.16 -8.02
CA LYS A 288 15.83 -12.61 -7.99
C LYS A 288 14.60 -13.03 -7.20
N PHE A 289 13.78 -13.88 -7.80
CA PHE A 289 12.64 -14.53 -7.17
C PHE A 289 12.91 -16.02 -6.98
N THR A 290 12.54 -16.56 -5.82
CA THR A 290 12.80 -17.94 -5.42
C THR A 290 11.55 -18.58 -4.83
N VAL A 291 11.20 -19.77 -5.30
CA VAL A 291 10.19 -20.62 -4.69
C VAL A 291 10.82 -21.43 -3.55
N LEU A 292 10.32 -21.20 -2.34
CA LEU A 292 10.76 -21.85 -1.11
C LEU A 292 9.72 -22.89 -0.67
N PRO A 293 10.09 -24.16 -0.47
CA PRO A 293 9.16 -25.14 0.09
C PRO A 293 8.84 -24.81 1.55
N LYS A 294 7.56 -24.92 1.94
CA LYS A 294 7.12 -24.81 3.34
C LYS A 294 7.01 -26.22 3.92
N GLY A 295 8.06 -26.65 4.61
CA GLY A 295 8.16 -27.98 5.19
C GLY A 295 8.74 -29.03 4.23
N ALA A 296 8.54 -30.31 4.54
CA ALA A 296 9.06 -31.41 3.74
C ALA A 296 8.21 -31.59 2.46
N THR A 297 8.67 -31.05 1.34
CA THR A 297 8.11 -31.32 0.01
C THR A 297 8.89 -32.45 -0.66
N SER A 298 8.21 -33.51 -1.09
CA SER A 298 8.79 -34.60 -1.89
C SER A 298 8.10 -34.65 -3.26
N GLY A 299 8.86 -34.70 -4.35
CA GLY A 299 8.33 -34.78 -5.70
C GLY A 299 9.27 -34.14 -6.72
N ASN A 300 8.96 -34.32 -8.01
CA ASN A 300 9.63 -33.59 -9.08
C ASN A 300 8.73 -32.41 -9.48
N TYR A 301 9.28 -31.21 -9.52
CA TYR A 301 8.51 -30.00 -9.79
C TYR A 301 8.96 -29.31 -11.08
N ARG A 302 7.99 -28.72 -11.77
CA ARG A 302 8.19 -27.78 -12.87
C ARG A 302 7.49 -26.47 -12.53
N TYR A 303 8.06 -25.38 -13.00
CA TYR A 303 7.61 -24.03 -12.68
C TYR A 303 7.24 -23.32 -13.96
N ARG A 304 6.06 -22.69 -13.98
CA ARG A 304 5.71 -21.70 -14.98
C ARG A 304 5.76 -20.34 -14.33
N TRP A 305 6.77 -19.57 -14.70
CA TRP A 305 6.91 -18.19 -14.29
C TRP A 305 6.27 -17.28 -15.32
N THR A 306 5.55 -16.26 -14.86
CA THR A 306 4.96 -15.25 -15.74
C THR A 306 5.17 -13.85 -15.18
N THR A 307 5.26 -12.88 -16.06
CA THR A 307 5.22 -11.46 -15.70
C THR A 307 4.27 -10.69 -16.61
N THR A 308 3.67 -9.60 -16.11
CA THR A 308 3.00 -8.59 -16.94
C THR A 308 3.94 -8.11 -18.05
N GLY A 309 5.21 -7.91 -17.69
CA GLY A 309 6.31 -7.59 -18.59
C GLY A 309 6.12 -6.27 -19.32
N ASP A 310 5.52 -5.29 -18.66
CA ASP A 310 5.41 -3.93 -19.17
C ASP A 310 6.77 -3.23 -19.10
N TYR A 311 7.59 -3.57 -18.10
CA TYR A 311 8.86 -2.91 -17.82
C TYR A 311 10.07 -3.86 -17.86
N GLY A 312 9.86 -5.17 -17.72
CA GLY A 312 10.95 -6.15 -17.69
C GLY A 312 10.58 -7.54 -18.19
N LEU A 313 11.55 -8.44 -18.19
CA LEU A 313 11.41 -9.83 -18.61
C LEU A 313 12.00 -10.79 -17.58
N LEU A 314 11.54 -12.04 -17.60
CA LEU A 314 12.03 -13.10 -16.73
C LEU A 314 13.10 -13.92 -17.42
N SER A 315 14.10 -14.35 -16.65
CA SER A 315 15.20 -15.19 -17.11
C SER A 315 15.56 -16.23 -16.05
N ASP A 316 15.71 -17.50 -16.44
CA ASP A 316 16.36 -18.53 -15.62
C ASP A 316 17.86 -18.65 -15.93
N LEU A 317 18.41 -17.70 -16.71
CA LEU A 317 19.78 -17.66 -17.21
C LEU A 317 20.17 -18.83 -18.16
N LEU A 318 19.25 -19.74 -18.46
CA LEU A 318 19.45 -20.90 -19.33
C LEU A 318 18.64 -20.79 -20.62
N LEU A 319 17.46 -20.21 -20.53
CA LEU A 319 16.53 -19.95 -21.63
C LEU A 319 16.53 -18.46 -21.99
N PRO A 320 16.06 -18.09 -23.20
CA PRO A 320 15.89 -16.70 -23.57
C PRO A 320 14.89 -15.98 -22.65
N ASP A 321 15.18 -14.71 -22.38
CA ASP A 321 14.31 -13.87 -21.55
C ASP A 321 12.90 -13.77 -22.14
N ALA A 322 11.88 -13.95 -21.31
CA ALA A 322 10.49 -14.04 -21.76
C ALA A 322 9.50 -13.54 -20.72
N LYS A 323 8.28 -13.21 -21.17
CA LYS A 323 7.13 -12.92 -20.27
C LYS A 323 6.58 -14.18 -19.60
N VAL A 324 6.75 -15.34 -20.23
CA VAL A 324 6.31 -16.64 -19.76
C VAL A 324 7.46 -17.61 -19.92
N LEU A 325 7.84 -18.28 -18.83
CA LEU A 325 8.97 -19.18 -18.78
C LEU A 325 8.58 -20.49 -18.09
N ASP A 326 8.56 -21.58 -18.86
CA ASP A 326 8.38 -22.92 -18.34
C ASP A 326 9.76 -23.54 -18.09
N THR A 327 10.13 -23.73 -16.83
CA THR A 327 11.47 -24.20 -16.43
C THR A 327 11.41 -25.23 -15.31
N ARG A 328 12.55 -25.88 -15.04
CA ARG A 328 12.77 -26.69 -13.83
C ARG A 328 13.33 -25.88 -12.68
N GLU A 329 13.82 -24.67 -12.97
CA GLU A 329 14.48 -23.85 -11.98
C GLU A 329 13.43 -23.22 -11.05
N ARG A 330 13.63 -23.40 -9.75
CA ARG A 330 12.80 -22.79 -8.70
C ARG A 330 13.12 -21.30 -8.50
N GLU A 331 14.10 -20.79 -9.24
CA GLU A 331 14.64 -19.44 -9.13
C GLU A 331 14.64 -18.80 -10.52
N VAL A 332 14.18 -17.55 -10.60
CA VAL A 332 14.26 -16.73 -11.81
C VAL A 332 14.67 -15.32 -11.47
N TRP A 333 15.29 -14.67 -12.43
CA TRP A 333 15.60 -13.25 -12.39
C TRP A 333 14.57 -12.48 -13.18
N TYR A 334 14.12 -11.37 -12.63
CA TYR A 334 13.47 -10.30 -13.37
C TYR A 334 14.52 -9.26 -13.75
N PHE A 335 14.55 -8.84 -15.01
CA PHE A 335 15.41 -7.77 -15.51
C PHE A 335 14.59 -6.62 -16.07
N HIS A 336 14.83 -5.42 -15.59
CA HIS A 336 14.21 -4.22 -16.13
C HIS A 336 14.81 -3.88 -17.52
N ASN A 337 13.95 -3.65 -18.53
CA ASN A 337 14.37 -3.46 -19.92
C ASN A 337 15.09 -2.12 -20.16
N SER A 338 14.95 -1.16 -19.25
CA SER A 338 15.56 0.17 -19.36
C SER A 338 16.06 0.68 -18.00
N PRO A 339 17.21 0.16 -17.50
CA PRO A 339 17.75 0.52 -16.18
C PRO A 339 17.88 2.03 -15.94
N ALA A 340 18.34 2.79 -16.94
CA ALA A 340 18.53 4.23 -16.83
C ALA A 340 17.21 5.03 -16.68
N ASN A 341 16.07 4.44 -17.03
CA ASN A 341 14.78 5.12 -17.10
C ASN A 341 13.79 4.66 -16.02
N ILE A 342 14.23 3.83 -15.06
CA ILE A 342 13.37 3.35 -13.97
C ILE A 342 12.70 4.54 -13.26
N GLN A 343 11.37 4.44 -13.09
CA GLN A 343 10.51 5.39 -12.39
C GLN A 343 9.80 4.75 -11.19
N ASP A 344 9.41 5.56 -10.21
CA ASP A 344 8.63 5.12 -9.05
C ASP A 344 7.24 4.58 -9.44
N THR A 345 6.78 4.87 -10.64
CA THR A 345 5.51 4.39 -11.22
C THR A 345 5.63 3.03 -11.91
N ASP A 346 6.84 2.52 -12.12
CA ASP A 346 7.05 1.26 -12.83
C ASP A 346 6.58 0.11 -11.93
N ARG A 347 5.65 -0.69 -12.44
CA ARG A 347 5.04 -1.81 -11.73
C ARG A 347 4.92 -2.99 -12.67
N ASP A 348 5.48 -4.12 -12.28
CA ASP A 348 5.24 -5.40 -12.94
C ASP A 348 4.80 -6.43 -11.90
N ASN A 349 3.86 -7.30 -12.25
CA ASN A 349 3.58 -8.47 -11.43
C ASN A 349 4.41 -9.64 -11.93
N VAL A 350 4.97 -10.42 -11.01
CA VAL A 350 5.60 -11.71 -11.26
C VAL A 350 4.75 -12.78 -10.60
N SER A 351 4.40 -13.84 -11.31
CA SER A 351 3.68 -14.97 -10.74
C SER A 351 4.32 -16.30 -11.11
N VAL A 352 4.10 -17.30 -10.27
CA VAL A 352 4.61 -18.65 -10.47
C VAL A 352 3.55 -19.67 -10.18
N GLU A 353 3.39 -20.60 -11.12
CA GLU A 353 2.59 -21.81 -10.99
C GLU A 353 3.55 -23.00 -10.79
N VAL A 354 3.34 -23.78 -9.74
CA VAL A 354 4.12 -25.00 -9.43
C VAL A 354 3.34 -26.23 -9.87
N PHE A 355 3.98 -27.13 -10.60
CA PHE A 355 3.40 -28.38 -11.07
C PHE A 355 4.21 -29.56 -10.56
N GLU A 356 3.55 -30.51 -9.89
CA GLU A 356 4.15 -31.82 -9.65
C GLU A 356 4.10 -32.65 -10.93
N VAL A 357 5.24 -33.23 -11.31
CA VAL A 357 5.40 -33.99 -12.54
C VAL A 357 6.03 -35.35 -12.27
N PRO A 358 5.82 -36.35 -13.15
CA PRO A 358 6.55 -37.61 -13.07
C PRO A 358 8.05 -37.40 -13.19
N GLU A 359 8.82 -38.31 -12.59
CA GLU A 359 10.28 -38.31 -12.70
C GLU A 359 10.72 -38.32 -14.18
N GLY A 360 11.67 -37.44 -14.53
CA GLY A 360 12.19 -37.30 -15.89
C GLY A 360 11.33 -36.46 -16.84
N ALA A 361 10.19 -35.90 -16.40
CA ALA A 361 9.38 -35.01 -17.24
C ALA A 361 10.18 -33.76 -17.68
N THR A 362 10.20 -33.49 -18.98
CA THR A 362 10.92 -32.36 -19.58
C THR A 362 10.06 -31.10 -19.73
N SER A 363 8.74 -31.23 -19.64
CA SER A 363 7.77 -30.14 -19.76
C SER A 363 6.58 -30.34 -18.83
N ILE A 364 5.79 -29.28 -18.63
CA ILE A 364 4.51 -29.35 -17.92
C ILE A 364 3.50 -30.11 -18.80
N PRO A 365 2.87 -31.19 -18.32
CA PRO A 365 1.90 -31.96 -19.10
C PRO A 365 0.69 -31.11 -19.53
N ALA A 366 0.17 -31.37 -20.72
CA ALA A 366 -1.03 -30.68 -21.21
C ALA A 366 -2.22 -30.94 -20.30
N GLY A 367 -2.87 -29.87 -19.82
CA GLY A 367 -4.01 -29.95 -18.90
C GLY A 367 -3.64 -30.21 -17.43
N ALA A 368 -2.36 -30.24 -17.07
CA ALA A 368 -1.94 -30.31 -15.68
C ALA A 368 -2.47 -29.10 -14.91
N LYS A 369 -3.03 -29.34 -13.71
CA LYS A 369 -3.42 -28.28 -12.77
C LYS A 369 -2.22 -27.97 -11.87
N PRO A 370 -1.90 -26.69 -11.64
CA PRO A 370 -0.84 -26.34 -10.70
C PRO A 370 -1.24 -26.72 -9.28
N ILE A 371 -0.28 -27.20 -8.51
CA ILE A 371 -0.43 -27.54 -7.09
C ILE A 371 -0.23 -26.33 -6.18
N ALA A 372 0.38 -25.25 -6.69
CA ALA A 372 0.49 -23.97 -6.01
C ALA A 372 0.57 -22.81 -7.02
N ARG A 373 0.07 -21.64 -6.60
CA ARG A 373 0.16 -20.38 -7.33
C ARG A 373 0.60 -19.29 -6.36
N MET A 374 1.61 -18.52 -6.72
CA MET A 374 2.11 -17.40 -5.93
C MET A 374 2.33 -16.20 -6.83
N ALA A 375 2.28 -15.00 -6.27
CA ALA A 375 2.57 -13.76 -6.96
C ALA A 375 3.43 -12.84 -6.08
N ALA A 376 4.24 -12.02 -6.74
CA ALA A 376 5.04 -10.97 -6.17
C ALA A 376 4.94 -9.72 -7.04
N LEU A 377 5.16 -8.56 -6.41
CA LEU A 377 5.20 -7.28 -7.10
C LEU A 377 6.64 -6.87 -7.39
N VAL A 378 6.93 -6.36 -8.57
CA VAL A 378 8.17 -5.63 -8.87
C VAL A 378 7.86 -4.15 -8.95
N ARG A 379 8.68 -3.32 -8.30
CA ARG A 379 8.55 -1.87 -8.29
C ARG A 379 9.84 -1.21 -8.72
N GLY A 380 9.72 -0.24 -9.62
CA GLY A 380 10.77 0.73 -9.83
C GLY A 380 10.90 1.67 -8.64
N ASP A 381 12.14 2.00 -8.30
CA ASP A 381 12.47 3.00 -7.30
C ASP A 381 13.59 3.92 -7.84
N THR A 382 13.26 5.20 -7.93
CA THR A 382 14.16 6.27 -8.36
C THR A 382 15.10 6.72 -7.24
N ARG A 383 14.84 6.31 -6.00
CA ARG A 383 15.70 6.62 -4.86
C ARG A 383 17.04 5.92 -5.04
N VAL A 384 18.10 6.70 -5.01
CA VAL A 384 19.48 6.25 -5.13
C VAL A 384 20.07 6.12 -3.72
N ILE A 385 20.74 5.01 -3.43
CA ILE A 385 21.59 4.91 -2.24
C ILE A 385 22.83 5.76 -2.51
N ASP A 386 23.23 6.60 -1.57
CA ASP A 386 24.44 7.42 -1.76
C ASP A 386 25.62 6.51 -2.08
N PRO A 387 26.31 6.69 -3.23
CA PRO A 387 27.36 5.78 -3.68
C PRO A 387 28.60 5.77 -2.76
N ARG A 388 28.66 6.68 -1.78
CA ARG A 388 29.68 6.71 -0.73
C ARG A 388 29.39 5.76 0.44
N LEU A 389 28.21 5.15 0.47
CA LEU A 389 27.79 4.23 1.53
C LEU A 389 28.24 2.81 1.24
N GLU A 390 28.82 2.18 2.26
CA GLU A 390 29.08 0.75 2.32
C GLU A 390 28.31 0.19 3.52
N VAL A 391 27.60 -0.93 3.35
CA VAL A 391 26.94 -1.65 4.45
C VAL A 391 27.55 -3.04 4.52
N ASN A 392 28.17 -3.35 5.66
CA ASN A 392 28.85 -4.62 5.90
C ASN A 392 28.21 -5.34 7.09
N SER A 393 28.20 -6.66 7.05
CA SER A 393 27.87 -7.50 8.20
C SER A 393 28.97 -8.54 8.41
N GLY A 394 29.20 -8.91 9.67
CA GLY A 394 30.29 -9.80 10.02
C GLY A 394 30.40 -10.03 11.53
N ALA A 395 31.60 -10.38 11.98
CA ALA A 395 31.92 -10.52 13.39
C ALA A 395 33.19 -9.75 13.74
N THR A 396 33.25 -9.21 14.96
CA THR A 396 34.42 -8.47 15.43
C THR A 396 35.69 -9.32 15.38
N PRO A 397 36.87 -8.76 15.06
CA PRO A 397 38.11 -9.52 15.06
C PRO A 397 38.46 -10.10 16.45
N ALA A 398 38.95 -11.34 16.47
CA ALA A 398 39.19 -12.11 17.71
C ALA A 398 40.33 -11.55 18.60
N ASP A 399 41.18 -10.67 18.08
CA ASP A 399 42.28 -10.04 18.83
C ASP A 399 41.88 -8.72 19.50
N MET A 400 40.61 -8.34 19.44
CA MET A 400 40.12 -7.04 19.92
C MET A 400 39.65 -7.05 21.37
N TYR A 401 39.27 -8.21 21.91
CA TYR A 401 38.84 -8.37 23.31
C TYR A 401 39.87 -9.15 24.12
N ASP A 402 40.12 -8.74 25.37
CA ASP A 402 41.05 -9.43 26.28
C ASP A 402 40.65 -10.91 26.51
N SER A 403 39.36 -11.24 26.31
CA SER A 403 38.79 -12.60 26.36
C SER A 403 38.95 -13.40 25.05
N GLY A 404 39.33 -12.76 23.93
CA GLY A 404 39.41 -13.38 22.61
C GLY A 404 38.05 -13.61 21.93
N GLU A 405 36.98 -13.00 22.45
CA GLU A 405 35.61 -13.17 21.96
C GLU A 405 35.37 -12.40 20.65
N THR A 406 34.47 -12.93 19.81
CA THR A 406 34.01 -12.28 18.58
C THR A 406 32.50 -12.10 18.63
N TYR A 407 32.01 -10.94 18.22
CA TYR A 407 30.59 -10.61 18.29
C TYR A 407 30.02 -10.32 16.90
N PRO A 408 28.85 -10.87 16.56
CA PRO A 408 28.14 -10.56 15.32
C PRO A 408 27.70 -9.09 15.30
N CYS A 409 27.81 -8.43 14.15
CA CYS A 409 27.43 -7.02 14.02
C CYS A 409 27.20 -6.58 12.56
N VAL A 410 26.48 -5.46 12.42
CA VAL A 410 26.28 -4.74 11.14
C VAL A 410 26.77 -3.30 11.26
N GLU A 411 27.50 -2.83 10.25
CA GLU A 411 27.99 -1.46 10.16
C GLU A 411 27.60 -0.81 8.82
N MET A 412 27.36 0.50 8.85
CA MET A 412 27.25 1.36 7.68
C MET A 412 28.32 2.44 7.72
N LEU A 413 28.98 2.61 6.59
CA LEU A 413 30.17 3.43 6.43
C LEU A 413 29.89 4.48 5.36
N LEU A 414 29.99 5.76 5.70
CA LEU A 414 30.02 6.84 4.71
C LEU A 414 31.45 7.32 4.52
N ARG A 415 32.02 7.06 3.34
CA ARG A 415 33.38 7.49 2.97
C ARG A 415 33.36 8.77 2.16
N PHE A 416 34.21 9.74 2.50
CA PHE A 416 34.32 10.96 1.71
C PHE A 416 35.74 11.55 1.71
N PRO A 417 36.13 12.31 0.66
CA PRO A 417 37.45 12.89 0.56
C PRO A 417 37.76 13.87 1.69
N ARG A 418 38.99 13.83 2.18
CA ARG A 418 39.48 14.79 3.16
C ARG A 418 39.87 16.12 2.51
N ASP A 419 39.44 17.21 3.12
CA ASP A 419 39.96 18.55 2.91
C ASP A 419 41.06 18.86 3.97
N PRO A 420 42.32 19.08 3.55
CA PRO A 420 43.42 19.35 4.47
C PRO A 420 43.33 20.71 5.18
N LYS A 421 42.45 21.62 4.73
CA LYS A 421 42.24 22.95 5.34
C LYS A 421 41.11 22.97 6.36
N ALA A 422 40.22 21.99 6.34
CA ALA A 422 39.15 21.88 7.34
C ALA A 422 39.74 21.50 8.70
N TYR A 423 39.18 22.01 9.80
CA TYR A 423 39.52 21.54 11.15
C TYR A 423 38.54 20.47 11.67
N GLY A 424 37.44 20.25 10.97
CA GLY A 424 36.43 19.24 11.29
C GLY A 424 35.39 19.14 10.19
N TYR A 425 34.39 18.29 10.41
CA TYR A 425 33.26 18.10 9.49
C TYR A 425 31.95 18.02 10.27
N VAL A 426 30.86 18.43 9.63
CA VAL A 426 29.49 18.07 10.02
C VAL A 426 28.92 17.20 8.91
N VAL A 427 28.38 16.03 9.26
CA VAL A 427 27.62 15.19 8.32
C VAL A 427 26.16 15.25 8.73
N SER A 428 25.34 15.89 7.90
CA SER A 428 23.89 15.91 8.05
C SER A 428 23.29 14.73 7.31
N ILE A 429 22.51 13.92 8.01
CA ILE A 429 21.78 12.78 7.49
C ILE A 429 20.30 13.12 7.53
N VAL A 430 19.66 13.17 6.35
CA VAL A 430 18.27 13.57 6.18
C VAL A 430 17.48 12.41 5.59
N GLY A 431 16.34 12.07 6.20
CA GLY A 431 15.40 11.11 5.60
C GLY A 431 15.81 9.64 5.65
N MET A 432 16.73 9.26 6.53
CA MET A 432 17.03 7.85 6.79
C MET A 432 15.82 7.16 7.42
N GLY A 433 15.45 6.00 6.86
CA GLY A 433 14.32 5.18 7.30
C GLY A 433 14.56 4.49 8.66
N GLY A 434 13.53 3.83 9.17
CA GLY A 434 13.57 3.04 10.42
C GLY A 434 12.80 3.65 11.59
N VAL A 435 12.56 4.96 11.58
CA VAL A 435 11.73 5.62 12.60
C VAL A 435 10.25 5.20 12.44
N GLY A 436 9.74 4.39 13.36
CA GLY A 436 8.36 3.89 13.35
C GLY A 436 8.14 2.62 12.51
N ASP A 437 9.20 2.01 11.97
CA ASP A 437 9.11 0.71 11.29
C ASP A 437 8.92 -0.42 12.33
N PRO A 438 7.90 -1.28 12.24
CA PRO A 438 7.71 -2.41 13.16
C PRO A 438 8.85 -3.43 13.13
N ARG A 439 9.64 -3.46 12.04
CA ARG A 439 10.85 -4.29 11.87
C ARG A 439 12.08 -3.68 12.53
N ASN A 440 11.91 -2.55 13.22
CA ASN A 440 12.90 -1.92 14.09
C ASN A 440 12.49 -2.15 15.56
N PRO A 441 12.46 -3.42 16.06
CA PRO A 441 11.93 -3.76 17.38
C PRO A 441 12.77 -3.16 18.52
N ASN A 442 14.04 -2.85 18.25
CA ASN A 442 14.94 -2.11 19.12
C ASN A 442 15.22 -0.74 18.51
N TYR A 443 15.41 0.28 19.34
CA TYR A 443 15.50 1.69 18.96
C TYR A 443 16.80 2.07 18.21
N HIS A 444 17.25 1.28 17.23
CA HIS A 444 18.52 1.47 16.52
C HIS A 444 18.68 2.94 16.06
N PHE A 445 17.68 3.52 15.37
CA PHE A 445 17.63 4.95 15.07
C PHE A 445 16.84 5.76 16.11
N ARG A 446 17.42 6.07 17.27
CA ARG A 446 16.85 7.00 18.26
C ARG A 446 17.14 8.47 17.95
N THR A 447 17.16 8.86 16.69
CA THR A 447 17.20 10.28 16.29
C THR A 447 15.77 10.74 16.06
N GLY A 448 15.10 11.20 17.12
CA GLY A 448 13.68 11.55 17.07
C GLY A 448 13.34 12.46 15.88
N ASN A 449 12.46 11.99 14.99
CA ASN A 449 11.75 12.70 13.91
C ASN A 449 12.50 13.79 13.11
N GLY A 450 13.84 13.77 13.02
CA GLY A 450 14.57 14.87 12.40
C GLY A 450 16.00 14.54 12.00
N ASN A 451 16.45 15.26 10.98
CA ASN A 451 17.80 15.28 10.42
C ASN A 451 18.89 15.16 11.51
N VAL A 452 19.93 14.38 11.25
CA VAL A 452 20.98 14.04 12.21
C VAL A 452 22.30 14.68 11.79
N ASP A 453 22.88 15.50 12.66
CA ASP A 453 24.19 16.11 12.42
C ASP A 453 25.29 15.43 13.25
N TYR A 454 26.20 14.72 12.58
CA TYR A 454 27.41 14.16 13.19
C TYR A 454 28.58 15.12 13.06
N ARG A 455 29.20 15.50 14.19
CA ARG A 455 30.38 16.36 14.21
C ARG A 455 31.65 15.53 14.37
N MET A 456 32.62 15.75 13.49
CA MET A 456 33.91 15.05 13.48
C MET A 456 35.06 16.06 13.55
N ASP A 457 36.08 15.79 14.37
CA ASP A 457 37.31 16.61 14.44
C ASP A 457 38.31 16.09 13.38
N ASN A 458 38.96 17.01 12.64
CA ASN A 458 39.99 16.69 11.64
C ASN A 458 41.42 16.76 12.22
N LYS A 459 41.57 16.90 13.55
CA LYS A 459 42.88 16.87 14.21
C LYS A 459 43.53 15.50 14.09
N ILE A 460 44.55 15.45 13.23
CA ILE A 460 45.57 14.40 13.26
C ILE A 460 46.21 14.40 14.65
N GLY A 461 45.88 13.43 15.49
CA GLY A 461 46.52 13.22 16.80
C GLY A 461 45.60 13.15 18.03
N VAL A 462 44.29 13.32 17.89
CA VAL A 462 43.32 12.94 18.95
C VAL A 462 42.80 11.54 18.62
N ASN A 463 43.51 10.50 19.08
CA ASN A 463 43.13 9.09 19.01
C ASN A 463 42.26 8.67 17.81
N VAL A 464 42.75 8.93 16.60
CA VAL A 464 42.18 8.36 15.38
C VAL A 464 42.86 7.02 15.19
N SER A 465 42.26 5.96 15.72
CA SER A 465 42.69 4.60 15.43
C SER A 465 42.49 4.34 13.93
N ASP A 466 43.50 3.75 13.27
CA ASP A 466 43.35 3.23 11.91
C ASP A 466 42.06 2.39 11.85
N TYR A 467 41.15 2.73 10.93
CA TYR A 467 39.94 1.94 10.73
C TYR A 467 40.31 0.49 10.38
N ARG A 468 39.72 -0.48 11.09
CA ARG A 468 40.03 -1.93 10.94
C ARG A 468 38.86 -2.81 10.46
N GLY A 469 37.66 -2.27 10.27
CA GLY A 469 36.50 -3.02 9.77
C GLY A 469 35.48 -3.51 10.80
N THR A 470 34.37 -4.05 10.27
CA THR A 470 33.12 -4.59 10.85
C THR A 470 33.29 -5.38 12.15
N CYS A 471 33.17 -4.84 13.35
CA CYS A 471 32.78 -3.50 13.75
C CYS A 471 33.82 -3.03 14.78
N ALA A 472 34.58 -2.01 14.41
CA ALA A 472 35.82 -1.63 15.08
C ALA A 472 35.59 -1.02 16.46
N TRP A 473 36.07 -1.70 17.50
CA TRP A 473 36.04 -1.22 18.88
C TRP A 473 37.24 -0.34 19.20
N TYR A 474 36.95 0.87 19.68
CA TYR A 474 37.95 1.78 20.19
C TYR A 474 38.26 1.46 21.66
N ASN A 475 39.48 1.00 21.92
CA ASN A 475 40.02 0.69 23.24
C ASN A 475 40.51 1.95 24.01
N GLY A 476 39.80 3.09 23.91
CA GLY A 476 40.31 4.36 24.48
C GLY A 476 39.31 5.44 24.90
N PHE A 477 38.00 5.24 24.78
CA PHE A 477 36.99 6.22 25.26
C PHE A 477 36.36 5.69 26.54
N PHE A 478 36.36 4.36 26.69
CA PHE A 478 35.88 3.63 27.84
C PHE A 478 37.01 2.71 28.31
N GLY A 479 38.00 3.29 29.00
CA GLY A 479 39.11 2.53 29.60
C GLY A 479 38.65 1.75 30.84
N GLY A 480 37.70 0.84 30.69
CA GLY A 480 37.12 0.02 31.75
C GLY A 480 36.61 -1.32 31.23
N ASP A 481 36.53 -2.28 32.15
CA ASP A 481 35.89 -3.59 31.97
C ASP A 481 34.52 -3.42 31.27
N PRO A 482 34.13 -4.25 30.28
CA PRO A 482 32.77 -4.24 29.72
C PRO A 482 31.66 -4.29 30.78
N ALA A 483 31.94 -4.85 31.96
CA ALA A 483 31.02 -4.85 33.11
C ALA A 483 30.87 -3.48 33.80
N ASP A 484 31.81 -2.55 33.60
CA ASP A 484 31.78 -1.17 34.12
C ASP A 484 31.06 -0.20 33.18
N TRP A 485 30.53 -0.69 32.06
CA TRP A 485 29.60 0.08 31.28
C TRP A 485 28.41 0.38 32.20
N PRO A 486 28.00 1.65 32.38
CA PRO A 486 26.61 1.84 32.78
C PRO A 486 25.80 1.01 31.78
N ALA A 487 24.75 0.32 32.24
CA ALA A 487 23.74 -0.21 31.35
C ALA A 487 23.06 0.99 30.63
N THR A 488 23.79 1.65 29.74
CA THR A 488 23.23 2.30 28.57
C THR A 488 22.62 1.13 27.80
N GLU A 489 21.31 1.19 27.65
CA GLU A 489 20.50 0.17 26.99
C GLU A 489 21.25 -0.31 25.72
N PRO A 490 21.30 -1.62 25.42
CA PRO A 490 22.01 -2.20 24.25
C PRO A 490 21.61 -1.65 22.87
N ASP A 491 20.82 -0.58 22.84
CA ASP A 491 19.90 -0.19 21.78
C ASP A 491 20.20 1.21 21.21
N GLU A 492 21.40 1.77 21.44
CA GLU A 492 21.84 3.06 20.88
C GLU A 492 22.75 2.87 19.65
N ILE A 493 22.38 3.38 18.46
CA ILE A 493 23.37 3.56 17.37
C ILE A 493 24.46 4.51 17.86
N MET A 494 25.67 3.96 17.97
CA MET A 494 26.88 4.72 18.22
C MET A 494 27.44 5.18 16.87
N GLY A 495 27.35 6.48 16.61
CA GLY A 495 28.04 7.08 15.47
C GLY A 495 29.45 7.51 15.87
N SER A 496 30.46 7.06 15.14
CA SER A 496 31.84 7.52 15.32
C SER A 496 32.46 7.90 13.99
N GLY A 497 33.30 8.92 14.01
CA GLY A 497 33.92 9.47 12.81
C GLY A 497 35.43 9.53 12.95
N GLY A 498 36.14 9.18 11.87
CA GLY A 498 37.59 9.12 11.87
C GLY A 498 38.20 9.31 10.49
N TYR A 499 39.53 9.32 10.45
CA TYR A 499 40.32 9.30 9.21
C TYR A 499 40.79 7.87 8.95
N ASP A 500 40.40 7.32 7.80
CA ASP A 500 40.93 6.05 7.31
C ASP A 500 42.22 6.34 6.52
N ALA A 501 43.36 6.08 7.17
CA ALA A 501 44.68 6.26 6.58
C ALA A 501 44.94 5.30 5.41
N SER A 502 44.30 4.12 5.38
CA SER A 502 44.50 3.12 4.33
C SER A 502 43.90 3.57 3.00
N ASN A 503 42.78 4.29 3.08
CA ASN A 503 42.04 4.80 1.92
C ASN A 503 42.18 6.32 1.73
N GLU A 504 42.98 6.99 2.56
CA GLU A 504 43.14 8.46 2.62
C GLU A 504 41.82 9.24 2.67
N THR A 505 40.79 8.70 3.31
CA THR A 505 39.43 9.27 3.35
C THR A 505 38.99 9.57 4.78
N MET A 506 38.03 10.49 4.92
CA MET A 506 37.25 10.57 6.14
C MET A 506 36.14 9.52 6.10
N LEU A 507 35.81 8.98 7.26
CA LEU A 507 34.85 7.92 7.44
C LEU A 507 33.90 8.29 8.58
N LEU A 508 32.60 8.26 8.32
CA LEU A 508 31.56 8.19 9.36
C LEU A 508 31.08 6.74 9.44
N MET A 509 31.15 6.16 10.64
CA MET A 509 30.67 4.83 10.95
C MET A 509 29.39 4.94 11.77
N LEU A 510 28.33 4.29 11.31
CA LEU A 510 27.11 4.03 12.06
C LEU A 510 27.06 2.52 12.28
N PHE A 511 26.90 2.05 13.52
CA PHE A 511 26.85 0.61 13.79
C PHE A 511 25.80 0.27 14.85
N SER A 512 25.33 -0.97 14.79
CA SER A 512 24.47 -1.63 15.78
C SER A 512 25.21 -2.86 16.30
N ALA A 513 25.22 -3.04 17.62
CA ALA A 513 25.62 -4.30 18.22
C ALA A 513 24.36 -5.15 18.39
N VAL A 514 24.40 -6.39 17.90
CA VAL A 514 23.33 -7.36 18.17
C VAL A 514 23.54 -7.91 19.59
N ASP A 515 22.45 -8.08 20.34
CA ASP A 515 22.50 -8.58 21.72
C ASP A 515 23.11 -9.99 21.79
N TYR A 516 23.77 -10.30 22.90
CA TYR A 516 24.74 -11.40 23.07
C TYR A 516 24.17 -12.82 22.88
N ASP A 517 22.85 -12.98 22.81
CA ASP A 517 22.16 -14.27 22.95
C ASP A 517 21.25 -14.66 21.76
N ASP A 518 21.11 -13.83 20.71
CA ASP A 518 20.17 -14.12 19.60
C ASP A 518 20.87 -14.55 18.29
N ASP A 519 20.41 -15.68 17.73
CA ASP A 519 20.74 -16.18 16.37
C ASP A 519 20.08 -15.28 15.29
N GLU A 520 20.38 -13.98 15.29
CA GLU A 520 19.81 -13.04 14.31
C GLU A 520 20.46 -13.19 12.93
N ASP A 521 19.63 -13.09 11.87
CA ASP A 521 20.08 -13.10 10.48
C ASP A 521 20.70 -11.74 10.11
N LEU A 522 22.01 -11.61 10.32
CA LEU A 522 22.78 -10.41 9.97
C LEU A 522 22.67 -10.01 8.50
N GLY A 523 22.33 -10.94 7.60
CA GLY A 523 22.08 -10.63 6.19
C GLY A 523 20.79 -9.86 6.02
N ALA A 524 19.73 -10.31 6.69
CA ALA A 524 18.44 -9.61 6.71
C ALA A 524 18.55 -8.22 7.37
N GLU A 525 19.36 -8.08 8.43
CA GLU A 525 19.60 -6.78 9.07
C GLU A 525 20.37 -5.83 8.14
N ALA A 526 21.43 -6.29 7.48
CA ALA A 526 22.18 -5.48 6.51
C ALA A 526 21.30 -5.02 5.33
N ASP A 527 20.39 -5.86 4.85
CA ASP A 527 19.45 -5.49 3.79
C ASP A 527 18.40 -4.48 4.27
N LEU A 528 17.98 -4.56 5.53
CA LEU A 528 17.10 -3.56 6.16
C LEU A 528 17.80 -2.19 6.29
N TRP A 529 19.09 -2.17 6.64
CA TRP A 529 19.88 -0.94 6.69
C TRP A 529 20.03 -0.28 5.32
N LYS A 530 20.24 -1.09 4.26
CA LYS A 530 20.21 -0.58 2.87
C LYS A 530 18.84 -0.04 2.51
N GLU A 531 17.75 -0.72 2.91
CA GLU A 531 16.38 -0.25 2.72
C GLU A 531 16.16 1.11 3.37
N TRP A 532 16.63 1.31 4.61
CA TRP A 532 16.53 2.59 5.32
C TRP A 532 17.39 3.70 4.72
N ALA A 533 18.53 3.36 4.11
CA ALA A 533 19.35 4.34 3.40
C ALA A 533 18.73 4.78 2.05
N ARG A 534 17.71 4.07 1.51
CA ARG A 534 17.06 4.44 0.25
C ARG A 534 16.29 5.75 0.38
N GLY A 535 16.82 6.80 -0.23
CA GLY A 535 16.25 8.16 -0.19
C GLY A 535 16.80 9.03 0.93
N ALA A 536 17.74 8.51 1.73
CA ALA A 536 18.49 9.32 2.68
C ALA A 536 19.48 10.22 1.95
N THR A 537 19.60 11.47 2.40
CA THR A 537 20.61 12.42 1.90
C THR A 537 21.71 12.59 2.93
N PHE A 538 22.96 12.49 2.49
CA PHE A 538 24.15 12.68 3.32
C PHE A 538 24.88 13.94 2.87
N GLU A 539 24.73 15.04 3.59
CA GLU A 539 25.41 16.29 3.31
C GLU A 539 26.65 16.42 4.20
N VAL A 540 27.82 16.64 3.58
CA VAL A 540 29.09 16.76 4.30
C VAL A 540 29.57 18.20 4.23
N PHE A 541 29.68 18.84 5.39
CA PHE A 541 30.13 20.22 5.54
C PHE A 541 31.51 20.27 6.18
N PRO A 542 32.57 20.64 5.43
CA PRO A 542 33.86 20.94 6.05
C PRO A 542 33.75 22.20 6.91
N LEU A 543 34.34 22.16 8.10
CA LEU A 543 34.42 23.29 9.01
C LEU A 543 35.78 23.97 8.87
N TYR A 544 35.82 25.26 8.54
CA TYR A 544 37.07 26.02 8.44
C TYR A 544 37.26 26.95 9.62
N PRO A 545 38.51 27.25 10.03
CA PRO A 545 38.78 28.14 11.16
C PRO A 545 38.15 29.54 11.02
N GLU A 546 37.83 29.94 9.79
CA GLU A 546 37.21 31.21 9.44
C GLU A 546 35.72 31.26 9.78
N ASP A 547 35.06 30.09 9.84
CA ASP A 547 33.62 29.93 10.16
C ASP A 547 33.33 29.97 11.67
N ALA A 548 34.37 30.00 12.51
CA ALA A 548 34.27 30.01 13.97
C ALA A 548 34.19 31.42 14.61
N ARG A 549 33.86 32.46 13.82
CA ARG A 549 33.82 33.87 14.25
C ARG A 549 32.42 34.42 14.47
#